data_AF-A0A2G9ZRL4-F1
#
_entry.id   AF-A0A2G9ZRL4-F1
#
_cell.length_a   1.000
_cell.length_b   1.000
_cell.length_c   1.000
_cell.angle_alpha   90.00
_cell.angle_beta   90.00
_cell.angle_gamma   90.00
#
_symmetry.space_group_name_H-M   'P 1'
#
loop_
_entity.id
_entity.type
_entity.pdbx_description
1 polymer ?
#
loop_
_entity_poly.entity_id
_entity_poly.type
_entity_poly.pdbx_seq_one_letter_code
_entity_poly.pdbx_strand_id
1 'polypeptide(L)'
;MSEDQIKYEDFSMDTISDFLFEATMLKKIPRSGYQFLGSGKESVAEHVFITTLIAFVLSQIRPGIDASRLVNMCLVHDLLEARTGDLNHMQKKYVTADDETALSDTVK
;
A
#
# COMPACT_ATOMS: atom_id res chain seq x y z
N MET A 1 28.38 -17.37 -8.42
CA MET A 1 27.61 -18.39 -7.70
C MET A 1 27.44 -17.91 -6.28
N SER A 2 26.32 -17.38 -5.79
CA SER A 2 25.15 -16.66 -6.31
C SER A 2 24.61 -15.98 -5.05
N GLU A 3 24.41 -14.67 -5.07
CA GLU A 3 23.90 -13.88 -3.92
C GLU A 3 22.39 -14.11 -3.66
N ASP A 4 21.79 -15.09 -4.35
CA ASP A 4 20.35 -15.40 -4.36
C ASP A 4 19.91 -16.41 -3.28
N GLN A 5 20.42 -16.28 -2.06
CA GLN A 5 19.84 -16.96 -0.89
C GLN A 5 19.46 -15.95 0.17
N ILE A 6 18.59 -15.00 -0.20
CA ILE A 6 17.72 -14.38 0.81
C ILE A 6 16.89 -15.53 1.39
N LYS A 7 17.08 -15.76 2.70
CA LYS A 7 16.48 -16.83 3.49
C LYS A 7 14.96 -16.90 3.28
N TYR A 8 14.50 -17.89 2.53
CA TYR A 8 13.09 -18.29 2.49
C TYR A 8 12.65 -19.07 3.75
N GLU A 9 13.50 -19.14 4.79
CA GLU A 9 13.31 -20.00 5.97
C GLU A 9 12.54 -19.37 7.13
N ASP A 10 12.22 -18.07 7.11
CA ASP A 10 11.78 -17.36 8.32
C ASP A 10 10.27 -16.97 8.37
N PHE A 11 9.42 -17.41 7.43
CA PHE A 11 7.98 -17.11 7.49
C PHE A 11 7.10 -18.36 7.33
N SER A 12 6.18 -18.53 8.27
CA SER A 12 5.17 -19.59 8.17
C SER A 12 4.13 -19.25 7.09
N MET A 13 3.47 -20.27 6.53
CA MET A 13 2.37 -20.05 5.59
C MET A 13 1.23 -19.26 6.24
N ASP A 14 1.03 -19.43 7.56
CA ASP A 14 0.03 -18.71 8.34
C ASP A 14 0.36 -17.20 8.38
N THR A 15 1.62 -16.85 8.63
CA THR A 15 2.10 -15.45 8.59
C THR A 15 1.86 -14.80 7.23
N ILE A 16 2.16 -15.51 6.13
CA ILE A 16 1.92 -14.99 4.77
C ILE A 16 0.42 -14.80 4.54
N SER A 17 -0.39 -15.77 4.96
CA SER A 17 -1.85 -15.68 4.85
C SER A 17 -2.41 -14.50 5.63
N ASP A 18 -1.96 -14.29 6.87
CA ASP A 18 -2.39 -13.18 7.73
C ASP A 18 -2.01 -11.82 7.13
N PHE A 19 -0.79 -11.69 6.61
CA PHE A 19 -0.37 -10.50 5.86
C PHE A 19 -1.30 -10.21 4.68
N LEU A 20 -1.60 -11.23 3.87
CA LEU A 20 -2.47 -11.07 2.70
C LEU A 20 -3.90 -10.74 3.12
N PHE A 21 -4.43 -11.34 4.18
CA PHE A 21 -5.74 -10.99 4.72
C PHE A 21 -5.78 -9.55 5.23
N GLU A 22 -4.75 -9.09 5.91
CA GLU A 22 -4.63 -7.70 6.34
C GLU A 22 -4.62 -6.74 5.13
N ALA A 23 -3.82 -7.02 4.11
CA ALA A 23 -3.81 -6.23 2.88
C ALA A 23 -5.20 -6.16 2.20
N THR A 24 -6.03 -7.21 2.31
CA THR A 24 -7.40 -7.17 1.77
C THR A 24 -8.30 -6.16 2.48
N MET A 25 -7.95 -5.70 3.68
CA MET A 25 -8.71 -4.67 4.40
C MET A 25 -8.77 -3.36 3.61
N LEU A 26 -7.78 -3.06 2.77
CA LEU A 26 -7.79 -1.90 1.87
C LEU A 26 -9.01 -1.87 0.94
N LYS A 27 -9.62 -3.02 0.62
CA LYS A 27 -10.86 -3.09 -0.18
C LYS A 27 -12.08 -2.56 0.57
N LYS A 28 -12.02 -2.51 1.91
CA LYS A 28 -13.09 -2.06 2.79
C LYS A 28 -12.90 -0.63 3.29
N ILE A 29 -11.74 -0.03 3.04
CA ILE A 29 -11.42 1.32 3.48
C ILE A 29 -11.77 2.29 2.34
N PRO A 30 -12.77 3.16 2.52
CA PRO A 30 -13.10 4.16 1.52
C PRO A 30 -12.07 5.31 1.54
N ARG A 31 -11.76 5.87 0.37
CA ARG A 31 -10.94 7.08 0.25
C ARG A 31 -11.66 8.25 0.92
N SER A 32 -11.09 8.76 2.01
CA SER A 32 -11.74 9.72 2.92
C SER A 32 -11.87 11.13 2.30
N GLY A 33 -11.12 11.42 1.23
CA GLY A 33 -11.28 12.66 0.47
C GLY A 33 -12.70 12.87 -0.11
N TYR A 34 -13.40 11.79 -0.45
CA TYR A 34 -14.77 11.89 -0.99
C TYR A 34 -15.80 12.38 0.03
N GLN A 35 -15.52 12.25 1.33
CA GLN A 35 -16.40 12.80 2.37
C GLN A 35 -16.59 14.32 2.24
N PHE A 36 -15.59 15.02 1.66
CA PHE A 36 -15.64 16.47 1.41
C PHE A 36 -16.01 16.82 -0.04
N LEU A 37 -15.61 15.98 -1.01
CA LEU A 37 -15.72 16.29 -2.45
C LEU A 37 -17.00 15.75 -3.10
N GLY A 38 -17.81 14.95 -2.40
CA GLY A 38 -19.14 14.52 -2.85
C GLY A 38 -19.24 13.03 -3.21
N SER A 39 -19.84 12.72 -4.36
CA SER A 39 -20.26 11.36 -4.72
C SER A 39 -19.10 10.48 -5.24
N GLY A 40 -18.26 9.97 -4.34
CA GLY A 40 -17.31 8.91 -4.65
C GLY A 40 -17.35 7.79 -3.62
N LYS A 41 -16.92 6.61 -4.06
CA LYS A 41 -16.93 5.37 -3.27
C LYS A 41 -15.68 4.51 -3.52
N GLU A 42 -14.62 5.11 -4.05
CA GLU A 42 -13.36 4.42 -4.30
C GLU A 42 -12.79 3.93 -2.96
N SER A 43 -12.35 2.69 -2.93
CA SER A 43 -11.58 2.09 -1.85
C SER A 43 -10.09 2.36 -2.02
N VAL A 44 -9.31 2.27 -0.94
CA VAL A 44 -7.84 2.40 -1.02
C VAL A 44 -7.25 1.34 -1.96
N ALA A 45 -7.82 0.12 -1.99
CA ALA A 45 -7.36 -0.91 -2.94
C ALA A 45 -7.57 -0.52 -4.42
N GLU A 46 -8.71 0.11 -4.76
CA GLU A 46 -8.96 0.61 -6.12
C GLU A 46 -7.99 1.75 -6.47
N HIS A 47 -7.73 2.65 -5.52
CA HIS A 47 -6.74 3.71 -5.65
C HIS A 47 -5.33 3.15 -5.93
N VAL A 48 -4.87 2.19 -5.12
CA VAL A 48 -3.57 1.54 -5.28
C VAL A 48 -3.46 0.85 -6.64
N PHE A 49 -4.51 0.15 -7.08
CA PHE A 49 -4.54 -0.51 -8.38
C PHE A 49 -4.35 0.49 -9.53
N ILE A 50 -5.16 1.56 -9.58
CA ILE A 50 -5.08 2.51 -10.68
C ILE A 50 -3.77 3.31 -10.63
N THR A 51 -3.29 3.68 -9.45
CA THR A 51 -2.00 4.36 -9.26
C THR A 51 -0.85 3.49 -9.75
N THR A 52 -0.85 2.20 -9.43
CA THR A 52 0.17 1.24 -9.89
C THR A 52 0.14 1.07 -11.41
N LEU A 53 -1.05 1.00 -12.02
CA LEU A 53 -1.19 0.88 -13.48
C LEU A 53 -0.72 2.15 -14.20
N ILE A 54 -1.05 3.33 -13.68
CA ILE A 54 -0.54 4.61 -14.18
C ILE A 54 0.98 4.63 -14.09
N ALA A 55 1.54 4.24 -12.95
CA ALA A 55 2.98 4.22 -12.72
C ALA A 55 3.70 3.27 -13.69
N PHE A 56 3.12 2.09 -13.95
CA PHE A 56 3.59 1.17 -14.97
C PHE A 56 3.62 1.83 -16.36
N VAL A 57 2.51 2.41 -16.82
CA VAL A 57 2.46 3.07 -18.14
C VAL A 57 3.46 4.23 -18.24
N LEU A 58 3.56 5.06 -17.21
CA LEU A 58 4.50 6.18 -17.15
C LEU A 58 5.97 5.70 -17.22
N SER A 59 6.29 4.57 -16.58
CA SER A 59 7.63 3.98 -16.66
C SER A 59 8.02 3.54 -18.07
N GLN A 60 7.04 3.17 -18.93
CA GLN A 60 7.31 2.76 -20.30
C GLN A 60 7.61 3.94 -21.24
N ILE A 61 7.15 5.14 -20.90
CA ILE A 61 7.31 6.34 -21.75
C ILE A 61 8.38 7.30 -21.25
N ARG A 62 8.92 7.10 -20.04
CA ARG A 62 9.96 7.96 -19.44
C ARG A 62 11.31 7.24 -19.41
N PRO A 63 12.32 7.71 -20.16
CA PRO A 63 13.66 7.17 -20.09
C PRO A 63 14.25 7.29 -18.67
N GLY A 64 15.01 6.28 -18.24
CA GLY A 64 15.73 6.28 -16.97
C GLY A 64 14.89 5.91 -15.74
N ILE A 65 13.65 5.42 -15.91
CA ILE A 65 12.81 4.94 -14.81
C ILE A 65 12.94 3.41 -14.69
N ASP A 66 13.24 2.92 -13.49
CA ASP A 66 13.10 1.51 -13.15
C ASP A 66 11.62 1.19 -12.88
N ALA A 67 11.00 0.51 -13.84
CA ALA A 67 9.60 0.12 -13.78
C ALA A 67 9.29 -0.81 -12.61
N SER A 68 10.19 -1.75 -12.28
CA SER A 68 9.98 -2.72 -11.22
C SER A 68 9.96 -2.03 -9.86
N ARG A 69 10.95 -1.16 -9.62
CA ARG A 69 11.00 -0.34 -8.41
C ARG A 69 9.75 0.54 -8.29
N LEU A 70 9.36 1.22 -9.36
CA LEU A 70 8.23 2.13 -9.34
C LEU A 70 6.90 1.41 -9.04
N VAL A 71 6.65 0.29 -9.71
CA VAL A 71 5.46 -0.54 -9.48
C VAL A 71 5.44 -1.08 -8.06
N ASN A 72 6.56 -1.58 -7.54
CA ASN A 72 6.63 -2.09 -6.17
C ASN A 72 6.36 -0.99 -5.13
N MET A 73 6.87 0.23 -5.34
CA MET A 73 6.56 1.37 -4.45
C MET A 73 5.06 1.68 -4.46
N CYS A 74 4.45 1.83 -5.65
CA CYS A 74 3.03 2.12 -5.77
C CYS A 74 2.14 1.00 -5.21
N LEU A 75 2.56 -0.25 -5.30
CA LEU A 75 1.78 -1.38 -4.78
C LEU A 75 1.61 -1.32 -3.26
N VAL A 76 2.62 -0.84 -2.52
CA VAL A 76 2.64 -0.87 -1.04
C VAL A 76 2.57 0.50 -0.38
N HIS A 77 2.51 1.60 -1.15
CA HIS A 77 2.61 2.95 -0.59
C HIS A 77 1.55 3.29 0.47
N ASP A 78 0.33 2.77 0.30
CA ASP A 78 -0.79 2.96 1.23
C ASP A 78 -1.08 1.68 2.04
N LEU A 79 -0.16 0.70 2.07
CA LEU A 79 -0.41 -0.59 2.74
C LEU A 79 -0.73 -0.42 4.24
N LEU A 80 -0.05 0.52 4.91
CA LEU A 80 -0.25 0.79 6.33
C LEU A 80 -1.64 1.40 6.62
N GLU A 81 -2.32 1.95 5.62
CA GLU A 81 -3.70 2.42 5.77
C GLU A 81 -4.66 1.27 6.12
N ALA A 82 -4.29 0.00 5.89
CA ALA A 82 -5.03 -1.16 6.39
C ALA A 82 -5.25 -1.12 7.92
N ARG A 83 -4.36 -0.45 8.65
CA ARG A 83 -4.42 -0.25 10.11
C ARG A 83 -4.76 1.17 10.49
N THR A 84 -4.15 2.15 9.82
CA THR A 84 -4.23 3.57 10.22
C THR A 84 -5.46 4.27 9.61
N GLY A 85 -6.03 3.70 8.55
CA GLY A 85 -7.07 4.32 7.72
C GLY A 85 -6.53 5.41 6.78
N ASP A 86 -7.30 5.76 5.75
CA ASP A 86 -6.95 6.85 4.84
C ASP A 86 -7.15 8.22 5.50
N LEU A 87 -6.05 8.84 5.93
CA LEU A 87 -6.07 10.20 6.45
C LEU A 87 -6.13 11.23 5.31
N ASN A 88 -7.26 11.91 5.17
CA ASN A 88 -7.37 13.00 4.19
C ASN A 88 -6.52 14.22 4.56
N HIS A 89 -6.46 15.16 3.63
CA HIS A 89 -5.71 16.41 3.77
C HIS A 89 -6.03 17.20 5.05
N MET A 90 -7.28 17.18 5.53
CA MET A 90 -7.64 17.89 6.76
C MET A 90 -7.23 17.11 8.00
N GLN A 91 -7.42 15.78 8.02
CA GLN A 91 -6.98 14.93 9.13
C GLN A 91 -5.47 14.99 9.33
N LYS A 92 -4.68 14.98 8.24
CA LYS A 92 -3.21 15.09 8.29
C LYS A 92 -2.68 16.37 8.96
N LYS A 93 -3.52 17.39 9.18
CA LYS A 93 -3.14 18.60 9.93
C LYS A 93 -3.16 18.41 11.45
N TYR A 94 -3.88 17.41 11.93
CA TYR A 94 -4.15 17.20 13.36
C TYR A 94 -3.83 15.79 13.84
N VAL A 95 -3.64 14.86 12.91
CA VAL A 95 -3.36 13.45 13.16
C VAL A 95 -2.12 13.06 12.38
N THR A 96 -1.15 12.50 13.08
CA THR A 96 0.01 11.83 12.49
C THR A 96 -0.19 10.34 12.67
N ALA A 97 -0.16 9.58 11.58
CA ALA A 97 -0.19 8.12 11.65
C ALA A 97 1.12 7.63 12.28
N ASP A 98 1.02 6.67 13.20
CA ASP A 98 2.18 5.99 13.75
C ASP A 98 2.54 4.82 12.84
N ASP A 99 3.17 5.15 11.71
CA ASP A 99 3.53 4.20 10.66
C ASP A 99 4.58 3.19 11.14
N GLU A 100 5.48 3.59 12.06
CA GLU A 100 6.49 2.71 12.64
C GLU A 100 5.83 1.59 13.47
N THR A 101 4.92 1.96 14.37
CA THR A 101 4.19 0.97 15.17
C THR A 101 3.30 0.13 14.27
N ALA A 102 2.57 0.74 13.32
CA ALA A 102 1.69 0.03 12.40
C ALA A 102 2.45 -1.04 11.60
N LEU A 103 3.64 -0.71 11.09
CA LEU A 103 4.53 -1.64 10.38
C LEU A 103 5.09 -2.72 11.31
N SER A 104 5.52 -2.36 12.53
CA SER A 104 6.09 -3.33 13.48
C SER A 104 5.09 -4.36 13.98
N ASP A 105 3.81 -4.00 13.99
CA ASP A 105 2.73 -4.90 14.35
C ASP A 105 2.19 -5.67 13.13
N THR A 106 2.62 -5.34 11.89
CA THR A 106 2.31 -6.10 10.66
C THR A 106 2.93 -7.48 10.78
N VAL A 107 2.08 -8.45 11.12
CA VAL A 107 2.34 -9.86 11.40
C VAL A 107 3.38 -10.14 12.49
N LYS A 108 2.87 -10.52 13.66
CA LYS A 108 3.58 -11.22 14.75
C LYS A 108 3.15 -12.68 14.79
#